data_AF-A0A518XDF7-F1
#
_entry.id   AF-A0A518XDF7-F1
#
_cell.length_a   1.000
_cell.length_b   1.000
_cell.length_c   1.000
_cell.angle_alpha   90.00
_cell.angle_beta   90.00
_cell.angle_gamma   90.00
#
_symmetry.space_group_name_H-M   'P 1'
#
loop_
_entity.id
_entity.type
_entity.pdbx_description
1 polymer ?
#
loop_
_entity_poly.entity_id
_entity_poly.type
_entity_poly.pdbx_seq_one_letter_code
_entity_poly.pdbx_strand_id
1 'polypeptide(L)'
;MKWILFLGLLLSGVSLADDRSFETPEAKCLNDHTIPFIETDIPPKKVVDEAYIICKPELDEWKKSQEVLPDEMKQRMRKELYDFYIRMIDIRRKYEAKKTAEAAH
;
A
#
# COMPACT_ATOMS: atom_id res chain seq x y z
N MET A 1 29.61 46.36 -27.05
CA MET A 1 28.49 45.60 -27.64
C MET A 1 28.92 44.14 -27.65
N LYS A 2 28.50 43.32 -26.67
CA LYS A 2 27.20 42.64 -26.55
C LYS A 2 27.25 41.26 -27.27
N TRP A 3 27.39 40.21 -26.44
CA TRP A 3 26.72 38.89 -26.53
C TRP A 3 27.36 37.82 -27.46
N ILE A 4 27.51 36.53 -27.15
CA ILE A 4 27.06 35.60 -26.08
C ILE A 4 28.06 34.42 -26.08
N LEU A 5 28.52 33.98 -24.90
CA LEU A 5 29.09 32.64 -24.71
C LEU A 5 27.92 31.66 -24.55
N PHE A 6 27.72 30.76 -25.51
CA PHE A 6 26.79 29.63 -25.38
C PHE A 6 27.38 28.60 -24.42
N LEU A 7 27.17 28.78 -23.11
CA LEU A 7 27.20 27.66 -22.17
C LEU A 7 25.92 26.87 -22.37
N GLY A 8 25.99 25.85 -23.23
CA GLY A 8 25.01 24.78 -23.28
C GLY A 8 25.12 23.95 -22.01
N LEU A 9 24.49 24.42 -20.93
CA LEU A 9 24.21 23.61 -19.76
C LEU A 9 23.18 22.57 -20.21
N LEU A 10 23.64 21.39 -20.62
CA LEU A 10 22.81 20.20 -20.65
C LEU A 10 22.39 19.96 -19.20
N LEU A 11 21.27 20.56 -18.79
CA LEU A 11 20.44 20.00 -17.73
C LEU A 11 19.98 18.64 -18.25
N SER A 12 20.84 17.66 -18.08
CA SER A 12 20.45 16.28 -17.92
C SER A 12 19.43 16.32 -16.80
N GLY A 13 18.14 16.32 -17.17
CA GLY A 13 17.07 16.08 -16.23
C GLY A 13 17.44 14.79 -15.53
N VAL A 14 17.92 14.90 -14.29
CA VAL A 14 17.95 13.78 -13.38
C VAL A 14 16.49 13.47 -13.18
N SER A 15 15.97 12.57 -14.01
CA SER A 15 14.80 11.80 -13.65
C SER A 15 15.21 11.10 -12.36
N LEU A 16 14.88 11.71 -11.23
CA LEU A 16 14.73 10.97 -9.99
C LEU A 16 13.58 10.02 -10.29
N ALA A 17 13.93 8.84 -10.85
CA ALA A 17 13.14 7.65 -10.70
C ALA A 17 13.12 7.42 -9.20
N ASP A 18 12.17 8.08 -8.57
CA ASP A 18 11.78 7.86 -7.21
C ASP A 18 11.47 6.37 -7.11
N ASP A 19 12.19 5.65 -6.25
CA ASP A 19 12.08 4.21 -6.00
C ASP A 19 10.69 3.81 -5.43
N ARG A 20 9.67 4.62 -5.68
CA ARG A 20 8.26 4.32 -5.46
C ARG A 20 7.87 3.21 -6.43
N SER A 21 8.08 1.99 -5.95
CA SER A 21 7.20 0.85 -6.21
C SER A 21 5.81 1.36 -6.59
N PHE A 22 5.33 0.97 -7.78
CA PHE A 22 4.02 1.33 -8.31
C PHE A 22 2.92 0.84 -7.35
N GLU A 23 2.64 1.63 -6.33
CA GLU A 23 1.63 1.36 -5.31
C GLU A 23 0.41 2.20 -5.61
N THR A 24 -0.74 1.56 -5.64
CA THR A 24 -2.01 2.27 -5.87
C THR A 24 -2.40 3.07 -4.63
N PRO A 25 -3.12 4.20 -4.77
CA PRO A 25 -3.46 5.05 -3.63
C PRO A 25 -4.16 4.31 -2.48
N GLU A 26 -5.07 3.38 -2.80
CA GLU A 26 -5.77 2.57 -1.82
C GLU A 26 -4.85 1.57 -1.11
N ALA A 27 -3.90 0.95 -1.83
CA ALA A 27 -2.93 0.05 -1.23
C ALA A 27 -1.98 0.80 -0.31
N LYS A 28 -1.53 1.99 -0.74
CA LYS A 28 -0.67 2.87 0.06
C LYS A 28 -1.33 3.24 1.37
N CYS A 29 -2.56 3.75 1.32
CA CYS A 29 -3.28 4.13 2.54
C CYS A 29 -3.49 2.92 3.46
N LEU A 30 -3.94 1.79 2.92
CA LEU A 30 -4.13 0.58 3.72
C LEU A 30 -2.81 0.09 4.33
N ASN A 31 -1.69 0.14 3.61
CA ASN A 31 -0.38 -0.23 4.12
C ASN A 31 0.07 0.70 5.26
N ASP A 32 -0.05 2.01 5.08
CA ASP A 32 0.28 3.02 6.10
C ASP A 32 -0.53 2.83 7.40
N HIS A 33 -1.75 2.30 7.29
CA HIS A 33 -2.66 2.09 8.42
C HIS A 33 -2.79 0.64 8.92
N THR A 34 -2.07 -0.32 8.33
CA THR A 34 -2.10 -1.73 8.78
C THR A 34 -0.73 -2.26 9.18
N ILE A 35 0.33 -1.94 8.42
CA ILE A 35 1.68 -2.44 8.65
C ILE A 35 2.21 -2.07 10.05
N PRO A 36 2.05 -0.83 10.54
CA PRO A 36 2.52 -0.47 11.88
C PRO A 36 1.88 -1.28 13.01
N PHE A 37 0.71 -1.88 12.78
CA PHE A 37 -0.03 -2.64 13.79
C PHE A 37 0.24 -4.15 13.73
N ILE A 38 1.11 -4.61 12.84
CA ILE A 38 1.44 -6.03 12.70
C ILE A 38 1.97 -6.62 14.00
N GLU A 39 2.78 -5.91 14.77
CA GLU A 39 3.38 -6.47 16.01
C GLU A 39 2.49 -6.31 17.24
N THR A 40 1.30 -5.71 17.10
CA THR A 40 0.37 -5.50 18.21
C THR A 40 -0.47 -6.76 18.51
N ASP A 41 -1.12 -6.77 19.67
CA ASP A 41 -2.10 -7.80 20.07
C ASP A 41 -3.52 -7.53 19.52
N ILE A 42 -3.74 -6.40 18.86
CA ILE A 42 -5.03 -6.03 18.27
C ILE A 42 -5.42 -7.08 17.22
N PRO A 43 -6.65 -7.62 17.23
CA PRO A 43 -7.09 -8.59 16.23
C PRO A 43 -6.92 -8.07 14.80
N PRO A 44 -6.38 -8.86 13.84
CA PRO A 44 -6.12 -8.40 12.47
C PRO A 44 -7.34 -7.78 11.80
N LYS A 45 -8.52 -8.39 11.99
CA LYS A 45 -9.78 -7.86 11.47
C LYS A 45 -10.07 -6.44 11.96
N LYS A 46 -9.81 -6.16 13.25
CA LYS A 46 -10.06 -4.84 13.84
C LYS A 46 -9.12 -3.78 13.24
N VAL A 47 -7.84 -4.12 13.07
CA VAL A 47 -6.86 -3.24 12.40
C VAL A 47 -7.34 -2.90 10.98
N VAL A 48 -7.78 -3.90 10.21
CA VAL A 48 -8.23 -3.68 8.83
C VAL A 48 -9.56 -2.93 8.78
N ASP A 49 -10.51 -3.20 9.68
CA ASP A 49 -11.77 -2.45 9.77
C ASP A 49 -11.52 -0.95 10.01
N GLU A 50 -10.62 -0.62 10.95
CA GLU A 50 -10.24 0.77 11.24
C GLU A 50 -9.54 1.42 10.04
N ALA A 51 -8.60 0.72 9.39
CA ALA A 51 -7.95 1.21 8.18
C ALA A 51 -8.94 1.47 7.03
N TYR A 52 -9.95 0.61 6.85
CA TYR A 52 -10.98 0.79 5.82
C TYR A 52 -11.88 2.01 6.07
N ILE A 53 -12.08 2.39 7.33
CA ILE A 53 -12.79 3.62 7.69
C ILE A 53 -11.94 4.85 7.33
N ILE A 54 -10.66 4.83 7.67
CA ILE A 54 -9.73 5.93 7.43
C ILE A 54 -9.50 6.13 5.92
N CYS A 55 -9.18 5.04 5.20
CA CYS A 55 -8.86 5.03 3.78
C CYS A 55 -10.10 5.04 2.87
N LYS A 56 -11.26 5.43 3.40
CA LYS A 56 -12.52 5.49 2.65
C LYS A 56 -12.41 6.35 1.38
N PRO A 57 -11.75 7.52 1.36
CA PRO A 57 -11.63 8.32 0.15
C PRO A 57 -10.90 7.58 -0.99
N GLU A 58 -9.76 6.97 -0.71
CA GLU A 58 -8.94 6.21 -1.66
C GLU A 58 -9.69 4.96 -2.14
N LEU A 59 -10.34 4.25 -1.22
CA LEU A 59 -11.15 3.07 -1.53
C LEU A 59 -12.38 3.41 -2.37
N ASP A 60 -13.01 4.56 -2.15
CA ASP A 60 -14.16 5.00 -2.94
C ASP A 60 -13.74 5.41 -4.35
N GLU A 61 -12.57 6.04 -4.52
CA GLU A 61 -12.01 6.30 -5.84
C GLU A 61 -11.64 5.01 -6.58
N TRP A 62 -11.00 4.06 -5.89
CA TRP A 62 -10.73 2.74 -6.44
C TRP A 62 -12.01 2.02 -6.88
N LYS A 63 -13.11 2.11 -6.11
CA LYS A 63 -14.40 1.52 -6.49
C LYS A 63 -14.99 2.12 -7.77
N LYS A 64 -14.82 3.42 -8.02
CA LYS A 64 -15.27 4.05 -9.27
C LYS A 64 -14.59 3.44 -10.48
N SER A 65 -13.29 3.14 -10.38
CA SER A 65 -12.54 2.48 -11.46
C SER A 65 -13.12 1.11 -11.86
N GLN A 66 -13.92 0.49 -10.98
CA GLN A 66 -14.53 -0.82 -11.18
C GLN A 66 -15.97 -0.75 -11.68
N GLU A 67 -16.56 0.43 -11.88
CA GLU A 67 -17.98 0.59 -12.21
C GLU A 67 -18.38 -0.18 -13.48
N VAL A 68 -17.46 -0.26 -14.45
CA VAL A 68 -17.64 -0.95 -15.73
C VAL A 68 -17.64 -2.48 -15.61
N LEU A 69 -17.23 -3.04 -14.48
CA LEU A 69 -17.11 -4.48 -14.28
C LEU A 69 -18.47 -5.12 -13.93
N PRO A 70 -18.63 -6.45 -14.15
CA PRO A 70 -19.78 -7.18 -13.62
C PRO A 70 -19.82 -7.16 -12.09
N ASP A 71 -21.01 -7.14 -11.48
CA ASP A 71 -21.17 -6.99 -10.04
C ASP A 71 -20.50 -8.10 -9.22
N GLU A 72 -20.53 -9.33 -9.71
CA GLU A 72 -19.83 -10.46 -9.10
C GLU A 72 -18.31 -10.20 -9.02
N MET A 73 -17.73 -9.65 -10.08
CA MET A 73 -16.31 -9.32 -10.14
C MET A 73 -15.96 -8.19 -9.18
N LYS A 74 -16.79 -7.14 -9.13
CA LYS A 74 -16.65 -6.04 -8.16
C LYS A 74 -16.66 -6.55 -6.72
N GLN A 75 -17.61 -7.43 -6.38
CA GLN A 75 -17.74 -7.99 -5.04
C GLN A 75 -16.53 -8.87 -4.68
N ARG A 76 -16.09 -9.72 -5.62
CA ARG A 76 -14.91 -10.57 -5.44
C ARG A 76 -13.65 -9.74 -5.20
N MET A 77 -13.35 -8.75 -6.05
CA MET A 77 -12.14 -7.93 -5.91
C MET A 77 -12.10 -7.19 -4.57
N ARG A 78 -13.22 -6.58 -4.15
CA ARG A 78 -13.31 -5.90 -2.85
C ARG A 78 -13.10 -6.86 -1.68
N LYS A 79 -13.69 -8.05 -1.75
CA LYS A 79 -13.52 -9.08 -0.72
C LYS A 79 -12.08 -9.57 -0.67
N GLU A 80 -11.47 -9.83 -1.82
CA GLU A 80 -10.09 -10.31 -1.91
C GLU A 80 -9.09 -9.30 -1.34
N LEU A 81 -9.26 -8.01 -1.61
CA LEU A 81 -8.43 -6.97 -1.02
C LEU A 81 -8.58 -6.95 0.51
N TYR A 82 -9.81 -6.97 1.03
CA TYR A 82 -10.06 -6.98 2.47
C TYR A 82 -9.46 -8.22 3.14
N ASP A 83 -9.73 -9.41 2.60
CA ASP A 83 -9.22 -10.66 3.14
C ASP A 83 -7.69 -10.77 3.01
N PHE A 84 -7.09 -10.16 1.98
CA PHE A 84 -5.64 -10.09 1.82
C PHE A 84 -4.97 -9.40 2.99
N TYR A 85 -5.44 -8.21 3.39
CA TYR A 85 -4.84 -7.46 4.50
C TYR A 85 -4.95 -8.20 5.84
N ILE A 86 -6.09 -8.85 6.09
CA ILE A 86 -6.26 -9.69 7.29
C ILE A 86 -5.24 -10.83 7.30
N ARG A 87 -5.12 -11.56 6.19
CA ARG A 87 -4.16 -12.68 6.08
C ARG A 87 -2.71 -12.23 6.17
N MET A 88 -2.38 -11.07 5.58
CA MET A 88 -1.04 -10.52 5.59
C MET A 88 -0.55 -10.29 7.03
N ILE A 89 -1.38 -9.66 7.87
CA ILE A 89 -1.06 -9.43 9.28
C ILE A 89 -0.87 -10.75 10.03
N ASP A 90 -1.80 -11.71 9.86
CA ASP A 90 -1.74 -13.01 10.54
C ASP A 90 -0.49 -13.81 10.15
N ILE A 91 -0.17 -13.88 8.86
CA ILE A 91 1.03 -14.56 8.36
C ILE A 91 2.28 -13.90 8.93
N ARG A 92 2.36 -12.57 8.94
CA ARG A 92 3.55 -11.88 9.44
C ARG A 92 3.74 -12.10 10.94
N ARG A 93 2.67 -12.05 11.73
CA ARG A 93 2.72 -12.37 13.17
C ARG A 93 3.21 -13.80 13.43
N LYS A 94 2.68 -14.78 12.70
CA LYS A 94 3.11 -16.18 12.79
C LYS A 94 4.59 -16.36 12.45
N TYR A 95 5.06 -15.65 11.44
CA TYR A 95 6.47 -15.65 11.07
C TYR A 95 7.36 -15.09 12.18
N GLU A 96 7.03 -13.92 12.75
CA GLU A 96 7.84 -13.32 13.82
C GLU A 96 7.82 -14.16 15.11
N ALA A 97 6.68 -14.77 15.44
CA ALA A 97 6.57 -15.69 16.57
C ALA A 97 7.46 -16.93 16.39
N LYS A 98 7.44 -17.53 15.19
CA LYS A 98 8.32 -18.66 14.85
C LYS A 98 9.79 -18.26 14.92
N LYS A 99 10.17 -17.13 14.34
CA LYS A 99 11.54 -16.59 14.36
C LYS A 99 12.05 -16.39 15.80
N THR A 100 11.19 -15.86 16.67
CA THR A 100 11.52 -15.63 18.09
C THR A 100 11.70 -16.93 18.85
N ALA A 101 10.84 -17.94 18.59
CA ALA A 101 10.97 -19.26 19.21
C ALA A 101 12.27 -19.96 18.77
N GLU A 102 12.62 -19.91 17.49
CA GLU A 102 13.86 -20.50 16.95
C GLU A 102 15.11 -19.83 17.52
N ALA A 103 15.09 -18.52 17.78
CA ALA A 103 16.22 -17.80 18.37
C ALA A 103 16.41 -18.07 19.88
N ALA A 104 15.40 -18.62 20.56
CA ALA A 104 15.43 -18.92 22.00
C ALA A 104 15.89 -20.36 22.31
N HIS A 105 16.11 -21.20 21.29
CA HIS A 105 16.60 -22.58 21.38
C HIS A 105 18.07 -22.69 20.96
#